data_AF-A0A6A8FKU9-F1
#
_entry.id   AF-A0A6A8FKU9-F1
#
_cell.length_a   1.000
_cell.length_b   1.000
_cell.length_c   1.000
_cell.angle_alpha   90.00
_cell.angle_beta   90.00
_cell.angle_gamma   90.00
#
_symmetry.space_group_name_H-M   'P 1'
#
loop_
_entity.id
_entity.type
_entity.pdbx_description
1 polymer ?
#
loop_
_entity_poly.entity_id
_entity_poly.type
_entity_poly.pdbx_seq_one_letter_code
_entity_poly.pdbx_strand_id
1 'polypeptide(L)'
;MIVNASGNMITFSELIDELKSNINYNRDVLYAISKNPNLLYKKITELASFTGSRHQVALQLHFPDPNKIKDIDSYGAENISVVIDKFRRKFAVPRENIRRKAIESLGNNIQTQDAYMYEGKEGLRIIKENGRIEILPGSIHLWCKVDQNVKNYVDWLMQNIYSPNTGGIST
;
A
#
# COMPACT_ATOMS: atom_id res chain seq x y z
N MET A 1 13.47 12.19 5.96
CA MET A 1 13.42 12.05 7.44
C MET A 1 11.96 11.78 7.77
N ILE A 2 11.63 10.55 8.16
CA ILE A 2 10.25 10.10 8.33
C ILE A 2 9.88 10.24 9.79
N VAL A 3 9.27 11.37 10.13
CA VAL A 3 8.65 11.59 11.42
C VAL A 3 7.47 12.52 11.18
N ASN A 4 6.27 12.11 11.57
CA ASN A 4 5.19 13.08 11.81
C ASN A 4 5.61 13.98 13.00
N ALA A 5 4.81 15.00 13.33
CA ALA A 5 5.12 15.94 14.41
C ALA A 5 5.37 15.26 15.79
N SER A 6 5.02 13.97 15.94
CA SER A 6 5.24 13.14 17.12
C SER A 6 6.39 12.12 17.01
N GLY A 7 7.19 12.10 15.93
CA GLY A 7 8.30 11.14 15.79
C GLY A 7 7.91 9.76 15.25
N ASN A 8 6.63 9.52 14.94
CA ASN A 8 6.13 8.21 14.49
C ASN A 8 5.98 8.17 12.96
N MET A 9 6.27 7.00 12.39
CA MET A 9 5.92 6.65 11.01
C MET A 9 4.40 6.64 10.88
N ILE A 10 3.86 7.17 9.78
CA ILE A 10 2.43 7.01 9.47
C ILE A 10 2.10 5.53 9.26
N THR A 11 0.95 5.09 9.78
CA THR A 11 0.40 3.77 9.49
C THR A 11 -0.25 3.75 8.10
N PHE A 12 -0.40 2.57 7.51
CA PHE A 12 -1.14 2.46 6.26
C PHE A 12 -2.61 2.82 6.44
N SER A 13 -3.21 2.47 7.58
CA SER A 13 -4.58 2.88 7.94
C SER A 13 -4.76 4.39 7.90
N GLU A 14 -3.89 5.15 8.57
CA GLU A 14 -3.94 6.62 8.57
C GLU A 14 -3.73 7.19 7.15
N LEU A 15 -2.79 6.63 6.38
CA LEU A 15 -2.54 7.05 5.00
C LEU A 15 -3.78 6.85 4.10
N ILE A 16 -4.49 5.74 4.26
CA ILE A 16 -5.71 5.45 3.51
C ILE A 16 -6.88 6.33 3.97
N ASP A 17 -7.02 6.56 5.27
CA ASP A 17 -8.11 7.39 5.79
C ASP A 17 -7.93 8.86 5.39
N GLU A 18 -6.69 9.34 5.30
CA GLU A 18 -6.38 10.63 4.72
C GLU A 18 -6.65 10.69 3.21
N LEU A 19 -6.23 9.68 2.45
CA LEU A 19 -6.55 9.61 1.02
C LEU A 19 -8.08 9.68 0.80
N LYS A 20 -8.84 8.91 1.57
CA LYS A 20 -10.31 8.92 1.52
C LYS A 20 -10.89 10.28 1.90
N SER A 21 -10.31 10.95 2.88
CA SER A 21 -10.71 12.32 3.25
C SER A 21 -10.46 13.31 2.12
N ASN A 22 -9.29 13.24 1.46
CA ASN A 22 -8.96 14.06 0.29
C ASN A 22 -9.88 13.78 -0.90
N ILE A 23 -10.20 12.50 -1.18
CA ILE A 23 -11.17 12.11 -2.22
C ILE A 23 -12.55 12.68 -1.89
N ASN A 24 -13.02 12.52 -0.65
CA ASN A 24 -14.32 13.00 -0.23
C ASN A 24 -14.43 14.52 -0.31
N TYR A 25 -13.37 15.25 0.07
CA TYR A 25 -13.31 16.71 -0.09
C TYR A 25 -13.39 17.15 -1.56
N ASN A 26 -12.91 16.33 -2.50
CA ASN A 26 -12.95 16.59 -3.94
C ASN A 26 -14.12 15.90 -4.66
N ARG A 27 -15.09 15.34 -3.93
CA ARG A 27 -16.14 14.46 -4.47
C ARG A 27 -16.95 15.11 -5.58
N ASP A 28 -17.39 16.36 -5.39
CA ASP A 28 -18.18 17.09 -6.39
C ASP A 28 -17.41 17.30 -7.70
N VAL A 29 -16.12 17.62 -7.60
CA VAL A 29 -15.23 17.77 -8.76
C VAL A 29 -15.08 16.44 -9.50
N LEU A 30 -14.88 15.34 -8.76
CA LEU A 30 -14.78 14.00 -9.34
C LEU A 30 -16.07 13.61 -10.09
N TYR A 31 -17.25 13.86 -9.51
CA TYR A 31 -18.52 13.61 -10.20
C TYR A 31 -18.72 14.49 -11.42
N ALA A 32 -18.34 15.77 -11.36
CA ALA A 32 -18.44 16.70 -12.49
C ALA A 32 -17.60 16.23 -13.69
N ILE A 33 -16.43 15.64 -13.46
CA ILE A 33 -15.55 15.11 -14.53
C ILE A 33 -15.77 13.63 -14.84
N SER A 34 -16.77 12.98 -14.24
CA SER A 34 -16.94 11.51 -14.27
C SER A 34 -17.11 10.91 -15.68
N LYS A 35 -17.60 11.71 -16.63
CA LYS A 35 -17.74 11.32 -18.04
C LYS A 35 -16.41 11.25 -18.80
N ASN A 36 -15.33 11.79 -18.24
CA ASN A 36 -14.00 11.79 -18.85
C ASN A 36 -13.01 10.95 -18.01
N PRO A 37 -12.80 9.67 -18.36
CA PRO A 37 -11.91 8.77 -17.63
C PRO A 37 -10.47 9.27 -17.49
N ASN A 38 -9.95 10.00 -18.48
CA ASN A 38 -8.59 10.54 -18.44
C ASN A 38 -8.46 11.66 -17.40
N LEU A 39 -9.47 12.54 -17.32
CA LEU A 39 -9.50 13.59 -16.28
C LEU A 39 -9.70 12.99 -14.89
N LEU A 40 -10.58 11.99 -14.75
CA LEU A 40 -10.74 11.24 -13.50
C LEU A 40 -9.40 10.62 -13.05
N TYR A 41 -8.76 9.86 -13.95
CA TYR A 41 -7.47 9.21 -13.67
C TYR A 41 -6.40 10.23 -13.27
N LYS A 42 -6.31 11.35 -13.99
CA LYS A 42 -5.39 12.44 -13.65
C LYS A 42 -5.68 12.98 -12.25
N LYS A 43 -6.94 13.28 -11.93
CA LYS A 43 -7.30 13.88 -10.64
C LYS A 43 -7.10 12.91 -9.47
N ILE A 44 -7.49 11.64 -9.60
CA ILE A 44 -7.28 10.66 -8.51
C ILE A 44 -5.80 10.37 -8.29
N THR A 45 -4.99 10.36 -9.36
CA THR A 45 -3.53 10.22 -9.26
C THR A 45 -2.90 11.43 -8.56
N GLU A 46 -3.37 12.65 -8.87
CA GLU A 46 -2.96 13.87 -8.17
C GLU A 46 -3.26 13.80 -6.67
N LEU A 47 -4.47 13.37 -6.29
CA LEU A 47 -4.88 13.24 -4.88
C LEU A 47 -4.05 12.18 -4.13
N ALA A 48 -3.79 11.03 -4.78
CA ALA A 48 -2.94 9.98 -4.22
C ALA A 48 -1.49 10.47 -4.04
N SER A 49 -0.93 11.12 -5.05
CA SER A 49 0.41 11.70 -5.02
C SER A 49 0.55 12.75 -3.93
N PHE A 50 -0.44 13.65 -3.83
CA PHE A 50 -0.49 14.66 -2.78
C PHE A 50 -0.47 14.01 -1.39
N THR A 51 -1.39 13.07 -1.13
CA THR A 51 -1.48 12.35 0.15
C THR A 51 -0.16 11.65 0.49
N GLY A 52 0.40 10.86 -0.43
CA GLY A 52 1.65 10.13 -0.19
C GLY A 52 2.85 11.06 0.03
N SER A 53 2.94 12.16 -0.71
CA SER A 53 4.08 13.09 -0.64
C SER A 53 4.25 13.73 0.74
N ARG A 54 3.15 13.96 1.48
CA ARG A 54 3.21 14.50 2.86
C ARG A 54 3.90 13.56 3.83
N HIS A 55 4.01 12.28 3.46
CA HIS A 55 4.61 11.22 4.27
C HIS A 55 5.85 10.60 3.63
N GLN A 56 6.39 11.24 2.59
CA GLN A 56 7.58 10.78 1.86
C GLN A 56 7.42 9.37 1.25
N VAL A 57 6.20 8.99 0.87
CA VAL A 57 5.91 7.73 0.16
C VAL A 57 5.24 8.03 -1.18
N ALA A 58 5.40 7.17 -2.18
CA ALA A 58 4.56 7.21 -3.36
C ALA A 58 3.34 6.32 -3.15
N LEU A 59 2.17 6.93 -2.99
CA LEU A 59 0.88 6.25 -2.92
C LEU A 59 0.23 6.23 -4.31
N GLN A 60 -0.19 5.06 -4.75
CA GLN A 60 -0.73 4.85 -6.11
C GLN A 60 -2.00 4.00 -6.04
N LEU A 61 -3.01 4.39 -6.82
CA LEU A 61 -4.18 3.56 -7.09
C LEU A 61 -4.04 2.98 -8.50
N HIS A 62 -4.42 1.71 -8.64
CA HIS A 62 -4.39 0.99 -9.89
C HIS A 62 -5.80 0.59 -10.30
N PHE A 63 -6.03 0.56 -11.60
CA PHE A 63 -7.32 0.18 -12.19
C PHE A 63 -7.11 -0.94 -13.21
N PRO A 64 -6.84 -2.19 -12.77
CA PRO A 64 -6.66 -3.32 -13.68
C PRO A 64 -7.87 -3.54 -14.59
N ASP A 65 -9.08 -3.31 -14.06
CA ASP A 65 -10.27 -3.09 -14.86
C ASP A 65 -10.43 -1.59 -15.11
N PRO A 66 -10.29 -1.11 -16.37
CA PRO A 66 -10.44 0.30 -16.68
C PRO A 66 -11.82 0.85 -16.34
N ASN A 67 -12.87 0.03 -16.25
CA ASN A 67 -14.21 0.51 -15.90
C ASN A 67 -14.32 0.96 -14.45
N LYS A 68 -13.46 0.42 -13.58
CA LYS A 68 -13.40 0.81 -12.16
C LYS A 68 -12.99 2.26 -11.94
N ILE A 69 -12.38 2.91 -12.92
CA ILE A 69 -12.12 4.35 -12.82
C ILE A 69 -13.42 5.15 -12.68
N LYS A 70 -14.57 4.65 -13.14
CA LYS A 70 -15.85 5.36 -13.01
C LYS A 70 -16.54 5.12 -11.66
N ASP A 71 -16.07 4.15 -10.90
CA ASP A 71 -16.59 3.79 -9.57
C ASP A 71 -15.90 4.64 -8.50
N ILE A 72 -16.27 5.93 -8.43
CA ILE A 72 -15.65 6.93 -7.53
C ILE A 72 -15.70 6.47 -6.07
N ASP A 73 -16.76 5.77 -5.66
CA ASP A 73 -16.93 5.28 -4.29
C ASP A 73 -15.96 4.15 -3.91
N SER A 74 -15.38 3.46 -4.90
CA SER A 74 -14.38 2.41 -4.67
C SER A 74 -12.96 2.94 -4.47
N TYR A 75 -12.71 4.23 -4.71
CA TYR A 75 -11.36 4.77 -4.64
C TYR A 75 -10.76 4.64 -3.24
N GLY A 76 -9.56 4.06 -3.16
CA GLY A 76 -8.87 3.79 -1.90
C GLY A 76 -9.41 2.56 -1.15
N ALA A 77 -10.25 1.73 -1.78
CA ALA A 77 -10.74 0.48 -1.20
C ALA A 77 -10.06 -0.77 -1.75
N GLU A 78 -9.37 -0.68 -2.89
CA GLU A 78 -8.69 -1.82 -3.54
C GLU A 78 -7.57 -1.34 -4.45
N ASN A 79 -6.69 -2.27 -4.85
CA ASN A 79 -5.66 -2.03 -5.88
C ASN A 79 -4.73 -0.85 -5.57
N ILE A 80 -4.06 -0.90 -4.41
CA ILE A 80 -3.25 0.20 -3.88
C ILE A 80 -1.79 -0.21 -3.80
N SER A 81 -0.87 0.67 -4.18
CA SER A 81 0.56 0.49 -3.91
C SER A 81 1.11 1.61 -3.05
N VAL A 82 2.04 1.24 -2.18
CA VAL A 82 2.86 2.18 -1.42
C VAL A 82 4.32 1.88 -1.69
N VAL A 83 5.05 2.84 -2.24
CA VAL A 83 6.49 2.76 -2.45
C VAL A 83 7.18 3.67 -1.43
N ILE A 84 8.00 3.07 -0.58
CA ILE A 84 8.72 3.74 0.51
C ILE A 84 10.15 4.05 0.06
N ASP A 85 10.87 3.04 -0.41
CA ASP A 85 12.24 3.18 -0.93
C ASP A 85 12.49 2.19 -2.08
N LYS A 86 12.36 2.66 -3.32
CA LYS A 86 12.52 1.84 -4.52
C LYS A 86 13.91 1.19 -4.67
N PHE A 87 14.92 1.69 -3.95
CA PHE A 87 16.29 1.21 -4.03
C PHE A 87 16.59 0.09 -3.04
N ARG A 88 15.76 -0.10 -2.01
CA ARG A 88 15.92 -1.17 -1.03
C ARG A 88 15.75 -2.54 -1.70
N ARG A 89 16.75 -3.42 -1.51
CA ARG A 89 16.81 -4.74 -2.17
C ARG A 89 16.62 -5.95 -1.25
N LYS A 90 16.72 -5.76 0.07
CA LYS A 90 16.63 -6.83 1.07
C LYS A 90 15.72 -6.44 2.22
N PHE A 91 14.97 -7.40 2.76
CA PHE A 91 14.19 -7.18 3.97
C PHE A 91 15.11 -6.97 5.18
N ALA A 92 14.68 -6.16 6.14
CA ALA A 92 15.41 -6.00 7.42
C ALA A 92 15.27 -7.23 8.33
N VAL A 93 14.26 -8.05 8.10
CA VAL A 93 13.96 -9.24 8.90
C VAL A 93 13.87 -10.46 7.98
N PRO A 94 14.02 -11.69 8.51
CA PRO A 94 13.79 -12.90 7.74
C PRO A 94 12.37 -12.91 7.15
N ARG A 95 12.26 -13.31 5.87
CA ARG A 95 10.96 -13.45 5.16
C ARG A 95 9.97 -14.34 5.90
N GLU A 96 10.45 -15.30 6.67
CA GLU A 96 9.61 -16.18 7.49
C GLU A 96 8.81 -15.41 8.56
N ASN A 97 9.36 -14.33 9.12
CA ASN A 97 8.62 -13.48 10.05
C ASN A 97 7.45 -12.78 9.35
N ILE A 98 7.67 -12.35 8.10
CA ILE A 98 6.64 -11.73 7.26
C ILE A 98 5.54 -12.76 6.94
N ARG A 99 5.91 -14.00 6.58
CA ARG A 99 4.98 -15.11 6.32
C ARG A 99 4.13 -15.45 7.54
N ARG A 100 4.76 -15.64 8.69
CA ARG A 100 4.08 -15.94 9.95
C ARG A 100 3.09 -14.83 10.32
N LYS A 101 3.48 -13.56 10.18
CA LYS A 101 2.58 -12.44 10.43
C LYS A 101 1.39 -12.40 9.45
N ALA A 102 1.62 -12.74 8.19
CA ALA A 102 0.55 -12.84 7.21
C ALA A 102 -0.50 -13.87 7.62
N ILE A 103 -0.08 -15.06 8.07
CA ILE A 103 -0.97 -16.12 8.54
C ILE A 103 -1.76 -15.65 9.78
N GLU A 104 -1.08 -15.03 10.75
CA GLU A 104 -1.72 -14.48 11.95
C GLU A 104 -2.79 -13.42 11.63
N SER A 105 -2.52 -12.56 10.64
CA SER A 105 -3.34 -11.36 10.39
C SER A 105 -4.44 -11.60 9.35
N LEU A 106 -4.14 -12.40 8.33
CA LEU A 106 -5.02 -12.65 7.17
C LEU A 106 -5.74 -14.01 7.25
N GLY A 107 -5.37 -14.86 8.21
CA GLY A 107 -5.93 -16.19 8.42
C GLY A 107 -5.24 -17.30 7.62
N ASN A 108 -5.73 -18.53 7.81
CA ASN A 108 -5.11 -19.74 7.24
C ASN A 108 -5.44 -19.99 5.76
N ASN A 109 -6.43 -19.30 5.20
CA ASN A 109 -6.85 -19.45 3.80
C ASN A 109 -6.02 -18.58 2.85
N ILE A 110 -4.70 -18.55 3.05
CA ILE A 110 -3.74 -17.85 2.20
C ILE A 110 -2.63 -18.80 1.75
N GLN A 111 -2.07 -18.55 0.58
CA GLN A 111 -0.85 -19.20 0.12
C GLN A 111 0.28 -18.18 0.08
N THR A 112 1.47 -18.56 0.52
CA THR A 112 2.63 -17.69 0.51
C THR A 112 3.70 -18.24 -0.42
N GLN A 113 4.19 -17.41 -1.34
CA GLN A 113 5.18 -17.80 -2.35
C GLN A 113 6.33 -16.79 -2.33
N ASP A 114 7.54 -17.27 -2.57
CA ASP A 114 8.62 -16.34 -2.89
C ASP A 114 8.29 -15.65 -4.21
N ALA A 115 8.32 -14.32 -4.21
CA ALA A 115 8.18 -13.56 -5.45
C ALA A 115 9.53 -13.52 -6.15
N TYR A 116 9.53 -13.77 -7.46
CA TYR A 116 10.74 -13.83 -8.29
C TYR A 116 11.55 -12.53 -8.21
N MET A 117 12.87 -12.70 -8.10
CA MET A 117 13.86 -11.63 -7.94
C MET A 117 14.17 -10.95 -9.27
N TYR A 118 13.45 -9.90 -9.65
CA TYR A 118 13.95 -8.98 -10.67
C TYR A 118 15.04 -8.10 -10.03
N GLU A 119 16.21 -7.98 -10.67
CA GLU A 119 17.37 -7.22 -10.18
C GLU A 119 17.93 -7.65 -8.80
N GLY A 120 17.71 -8.90 -8.41
CA GLY A 120 18.19 -9.42 -7.13
C GLY A 120 17.45 -8.84 -5.91
N LYS A 121 16.26 -8.27 -6.10
CA LYS A 121 15.38 -7.89 -4.99
C LYS A 121 14.69 -9.12 -4.42
N GLU A 122 14.69 -9.26 -3.10
CA GLU A 122 13.82 -10.21 -2.44
C GLU A 122 12.35 -9.81 -2.64
N GLY A 123 11.44 -10.78 -2.54
CA GLY A 123 10.01 -10.50 -2.55
C GLY A 123 9.21 -11.64 -1.96
N LEU A 124 8.04 -11.31 -1.42
CA LEU A 124 7.07 -12.25 -0.91
C LEU A 124 5.72 -11.96 -1.54
N ARG A 125 5.07 -12.98 -2.08
CA ARG A 125 3.70 -12.90 -2.59
C ARG A 125 2.77 -13.68 -1.67
N ILE A 126 1.68 -13.05 -1.26
CA ILE A 126 0.57 -13.68 -0.56
C ILE A 126 -0.59 -13.76 -1.54
N ILE A 127 -1.11 -14.95 -1.76
CA ILE A 127 -2.28 -15.22 -2.61
C ILE A 127 -3.45 -15.55 -1.68
N LYS A 128 -4.59 -14.91 -1.92
CA LYS A 128 -5.87 -15.18 -1.25
C LYS A 128 -6.95 -15.37 -2.32
N GLU A 129 -8.11 -15.91 -1.93
CA GLU A 129 -9.22 -16.18 -2.85
C GLU A 129 -9.56 -14.98 -3.77
N ASN A 130 -9.56 -13.77 -3.21
CA ASN A 130 -9.95 -12.54 -3.89
C ASN A 130 -8.79 -11.57 -4.16
N GLY A 131 -7.61 -12.10 -4.52
CA GLY A 131 -6.49 -11.30 -5.01
C GLY A 131 -5.14 -11.65 -4.39
N ARG A 132 -4.20 -10.71 -4.43
CA ARG A 132 -2.85 -10.93 -3.91
C ARG A 132 -2.24 -9.70 -3.26
N ILE A 133 -1.24 -9.93 -2.43
CA ILE A 133 -0.39 -8.90 -1.84
C ILE A 133 1.04 -9.21 -2.25
N GLU A 134 1.73 -8.25 -2.84
CA GLU A 134 3.13 -8.36 -3.23
C GLU A 134 3.95 -7.43 -2.35
N ILE A 135 4.84 -8.04 -1.58
CA ILE A 135 5.67 -7.38 -0.58
C ILE A 135 7.09 -7.39 -1.11
N LEU A 136 7.63 -6.20 -1.31
CA LEU A 136 9.01 -5.97 -1.68
C LEU A 136 9.71 -5.24 -0.52
N PRO A 137 11.04 -5.29 -0.43
CA PRO A 137 11.81 -4.61 0.60
C PRO A 137 11.54 -3.11 0.71
N GLY A 138 11.18 -2.49 -0.41
CA GLY A 138 10.96 -1.04 -0.53
C GLY A 138 9.54 -0.62 -0.84
N SER A 139 8.62 -1.57 -1.06
CA SER A 139 7.26 -1.27 -1.48
C SER A 139 6.32 -2.41 -1.18
N ILE A 140 5.03 -2.09 -1.14
CA ILE A 140 3.94 -3.06 -1.06
C ILE A 140 2.90 -2.74 -2.12
N HIS A 141 2.40 -3.79 -2.78
CA HIS A 141 1.38 -3.71 -3.82
C HIS A 141 0.20 -4.62 -3.43
N LEU A 142 -0.94 -4.02 -3.14
CA LEU A 142 -2.18 -4.69 -2.80
C LEU A 142 -3.01 -4.82 -4.07
N TRP A 143 -3.14 -6.03 -4.59
CA TRP A 143 -4.01 -6.38 -5.71
C TRP A 143 -5.26 -7.10 -5.18
N CYS A 144 -5.91 -6.49 -4.20
CA CYS A 144 -7.10 -7.01 -3.53
C CYS A 144 -7.85 -5.87 -2.81
N LYS A 145 -9.03 -6.18 -2.26
CA LYS A 145 -9.77 -5.30 -1.35
C LYS A 145 -9.00 -5.09 -0.04
N VAL A 146 -9.04 -3.86 0.44
CA VAL A 146 -8.43 -3.40 1.69
C VAL A 146 -9.48 -3.45 2.80
N ASP A 147 -9.60 -4.61 3.43
CA ASP A 147 -10.37 -4.80 4.66
C ASP A 147 -9.52 -4.50 5.91
N GLN A 148 -10.11 -4.64 7.10
CA GLN A 148 -9.43 -4.36 8.36
C GLN A 148 -8.23 -5.29 8.61
N ASN A 149 -8.30 -6.55 8.17
CA ASN A 149 -7.20 -7.50 8.34
C ASN A 149 -6.02 -7.12 7.45
N VAL A 150 -6.28 -6.71 6.21
CA VAL A 150 -5.27 -6.14 5.31
C VAL A 150 -4.68 -4.87 5.91
N LYS A 151 -5.51 -3.94 6.41
CA LYS A 151 -5.03 -2.72 7.09
C LYS A 151 -4.06 -3.06 8.23
N ASN A 152 -4.49 -3.89 9.17
CA ASN A 152 -3.69 -4.30 10.33
C ASN A 152 -2.36 -4.95 9.93
N TYR A 153 -2.41 -5.82 8.91
CA TYR A 153 -1.22 -6.48 8.40
C TYR A 153 -0.22 -5.48 7.78
N VAL A 154 -0.72 -4.55 6.96
CA VAL A 154 0.14 -3.55 6.31
C VAL A 154 0.66 -2.51 7.32
N ASP A 155 -0.11 -2.15 8.33
CA ASP A 155 0.34 -1.31 9.44
C ASP A 155 1.53 -1.96 10.16
N TRP A 156 1.45 -3.27 10.43
CA TRP A 156 2.57 -4.01 11.00
C TRP A 156 3.79 -3.98 10.07
N LEU A 157 3.61 -4.12 8.75
CA LEU A 157 4.73 -4.02 7.79
C LEU A 157 5.37 -2.63 7.79
N MET A 158 4.58 -1.55 7.84
CA MET A 158 5.09 -0.18 7.94
C MET A 158 5.97 0.00 9.18
N GLN A 159 5.52 -0.52 10.32
CA GLN A 159 6.23 -0.42 11.60
C GLN A 159 7.47 -1.31 11.69
N ASN A 160 7.42 -2.53 11.15
CA ASN A 160 8.45 -3.54 11.43
C ASN A 160 9.37 -3.84 10.25
N ILE A 161 9.00 -3.44 9.03
CA ILE A 161 9.77 -3.73 7.82
C ILE A 161 10.23 -2.44 7.17
N TYR A 162 9.34 -1.46 7.02
CA TYR A 162 9.62 -0.21 6.29
C TYR A 162 10.13 0.94 7.16
N SER A 163 10.11 0.76 8.49
CA SER A 163 10.62 1.77 9.41
C SER A 163 12.16 1.89 9.34
N PRO A 164 12.72 3.11 9.33
CA PRO A 164 14.16 3.37 9.21
C PRO A 164 15.02 2.65 10.26
N ASN A 165 14.47 2.42 11.45
CA ASN A 165 15.20 1.86 12.60
C ASN A 165 15.33 0.32 12.57
N THR A 166 14.71 -0.36 11.60
CA THR A 166 14.77 -1.83 11.50
C THR A 166 16.12 -2.31 10.93
N GLY A 167 16.97 -1.40 10.46
CA GLY A 167 18.35 -1.66 10.06
C GLY A 167 19.38 -1.62 11.21
N GLY A 168 18.93 -1.59 12.48
CA GLY A 168 19.80 -1.54 13.64
C GLY A 168 19.21 -2.27 14.84
N ILE A 169 19.17 -3.61 14.78
CA ILE A 169 19.34 -4.37 16.02
C ILE A 169 20.85 -4.39 16.26
N SER A 170 21.33 -3.49 17.12
CA SER A 170 22.63 -3.66 17.78
C SER A 170 22.55 -4.91 18.65
N THR A 171 23.48 -5.83 18.39
CA THR A 171 24.04 -6.89 19.26
C THR A 171 23.17 -7.44 20.38
#